data_AF-A0A8H3U0Y9-F1
#
_entry.id   AF-A0A8H3U0Y9-F1
#
_cell.length_a   1.000
_cell.length_b   1.000
_cell.length_c   1.000
_cell.angle_alpha   90.00
_cell.angle_beta   90.00
_cell.angle_gamma   90.00
#
_symmetry.space_group_name_H-M   'P 1'
#
loop_
_entity.id
_entity.type
_entity.pdbx_description
1 polymer ?
#
loop_
_entity_poly.entity_id
_entity_poly.type
_entity_poly.pdbx_seq_one_letter_code
_entity_poly.pdbx_strand_id
1 'polypeptide(L)'
;MLATLVRSASSVSQAPLKLKDASAQLLPPIPLYRALLRSHRALPEEMRYIGDSYVKAEFRRTRGTDNPIHIIGFLSQWKVYLDEVRGQTGRASGKGARPFSGRPLNTEFFEKLSDEQAGQMYELMHATRDIWKTPDELEAQAVQQEEGVATEDRKTGKE
;
A
#
# COMPACT_ATOMS: atom_id res chain seq x y z
N MET A 1 -37.06 1.05 33.96
CA MET A 1 -35.64 1.44 34.05
C MET A 1 -34.86 0.57 33.09
N LEU A 2 -34.29 1.14 32.02
CA LEU A 2 -33.54 0.39 31.01
C LEU A 2 -32.05 0.50 31.33
N ALA A 3 -31.44 -0.62 31.73
CA ALA A 3 -30.01 -0.68 32.02
C ALA A 3 -29.22 -0.83 30.72
N THR A 4 -28.56 0.23 30.29
CA THR A 4 -27.57 0.22 29.20
C THR A 4 -26.24 -0.30 29.75
N LEU A 5 -25.87 -1.53 29.38
CA LEU A 5 -24.52 -2.06 29.61
C LEU A 5 -23.56 -1.43 28.60
N VAL A 6 -22.80 -0.43 29.05
CA VAL A 6 -21.63 0.08 28.32
C VAL A 6 -20.55 -0.99 28.39
N ARG A 7 -20.36 -1.72 27.29
CA ARG A 7 -19.23 -2.63 27.11
C ARG A 7 -17.99 -1.80 26.76
N SER A 8 -17.20 -1.46 27.77
CA SER A 8 -15.89 -0.84 27.57
C SER A 8 -14.98 -1.79 26.80
N ALA A 9 -14.43 -1.33 25.67
CA ALA A 9 -13.41 -2.06 24.93
C ALA A 9 -12.10 -2.00 25.73
N SER A 10 -11.59 -3.14 26.17
CA SER A 10 -10.27 -3.23 26.80
C SER A 10 -9.17 -3.06 25.74
N SER A 11 -8.17 -2.25 26.07
CA SER A 11 -6.98 -2.02 25.26
C SER A 11 -6.23 -3.34 25.04
N VAL A 12 -5.97 -3.70 23.78
CA VAL A 12 -5.31 -4.96 23.36
C VAL A 12 -3.79 -4.94 23.66
N SER A 13 -3.26 -3.84 24.20
CA SER A 13 -1.82 -3.58 24.22
C SER A 13 -1.03 -4.18 25.39
N GLN A 14 -1.62 -4.98 26.29
CA GLN A 14 -0.95 -5.36 27.56
C GLN A 14 -0.48 -6.81 27.70
N ALA A 15 -0.70 -7.72 26.74
CA ALA A 15 -0.24 -9.10 26.86
C ALA A 15 0.30 -9.66 25.53
N PRO A 16 1.36 -10.50 25.55
CA PRO A 16 1.78 -11.23 24.36
C PRO A 16 0.62 -12.14 23.93
N LEU A 17 0.09 -11.89 22.73
CA LEU A 17 -1.04 -12.64 22.18
C LEU A 17 -0.67 -14.12 22.13
N LYS A 18 -1.44 -14.96 22.85
CA LYS A 18 -1.33 -16.40 22.68
C LYS A 18 -1.65 -16.72 21.23
N LEU A 19 -0.89 -17.62 20.62
CA LEU A 19 -1.01 -18.00 19.20
C LEU A 19 -2.46 -18.32 18.78
N LYS A 20 -3.23 -18.92 19.70
CA LYS A 20 -4.65 -19.24 19.54
C LYS A 20 -5.53 -17.97 19.46
N ASP A 21 -5.27 -16.97 20.28
CA ASP A 21 -6.02 -15.72 20.32
C ASP A 21 -5.71 -14.85 19.09
N ALA A 22 -4.45 -14.85 18.63
CA ALA A 22 -4.06 -14.22 17.36
C ALA A 22 -4.77 -14.88 16.16
N SER A 23 -4.84 -16.22 16.14
CA SER A 23 -5.54 -16.95 15.06
C SER A 23 -7.05 -16.68 15.02
N ALA A 24 -7.68 -16.41 16.17
CA ALA A 24 -9.11 -16.11 16.26
C ALA A 24 -9.50 -14.76 15.64
N GLN A 25 -8.56 -13.81 15.55
CA GLN A 25 -8.76 -12.52 14.89
C GLN A 25 -8.52 -12.58 13.38
N LEU A 26 -7.91 -13.67 12.89
CA LEU A 26 -7.53 -13.83 11.49
C LEU A 26 -8.59 -14.59 10.69
N LEU A 27 -8.82 -14.13 9.46
CA LEU A 27 -9.65 -14.88 8.51
C LEU A 27 -8.91 -16.17 8.10
N PRO A 28 -9.62 -17.31 7.97
CA PRO A 28 -9.01 -18.50 7.40
C PRO A 28 -8.52 -18.26 5.96
N PRO A 29 -7.58 -19.06 5.43
CA PRO A 29 -6.90 -18.78 4.16
C PRO A 29 -7.85 -18.59 2.96
N ILE A 30 -8.82 -19.50 2.78
CA ILE A 30 -9.76 -19.43 1.65
C ILE A 30 -10.71 -18.22 1.75
N PRO A 31 -11.35 -17.95 2.91
CA PRO A 31 -12.08 -16.71 3.14
C PRO A 31 -11.27 -15.44 2.86
N LEU A 32 -10.02 -15.38 3.32
CA LEU A 32 -9.13 -14.23 3.12
C LEU A 32 -8.81 -14.02 1.64
N TYR A 33 -8.40 -15.08 0.94
CA TYR A 33 -8.15 -15.06 -0.50
C TYR A 33 -9.36 -14.54 -1.29
N ARG A 34 -10.56 -15.04 -1.00
CA ARG A 34 -11.80 -14.59 -1.65
C ARG A 34 -12.15 -13.14 -1.28
N ALA A 35 -11.81 -12.68 -0.08
CA ALA A 35 -12.06 -11.31 0.35
C ALA A 35 -11.14 -10.32 -0.40
N LEU A 36 -9.87 -10.67 -0.58
CA LEU A 36 -8.88 -9.90 -1.35
C LEU A 36 -9.31 -9.71 -2.81
N LEU A 37 -9.63 -10.81 -3.51
CA LEU A 37 -10.09 -10.72 -4.91
C LEU A 37 -11.41 -9.96 -5.06
N ARG A 38 -12.23 -9.88 -4.01
CA ARG A 38 -13.45 -9.07 -4.01
C ARG A 38 -13.16 -7.60 -3.79
N SER A 39 -12.22 -7.23 -2.91
CA SER A 39 -11.83 -5.84 -2.71
C SER A 39 -11.12 -5.25 -3.92
N HIS A 40 -10.33 -6.04 -4.64
CA HIS A 40 -9.67 -5.61 -5.88
C HIS A 40 -10.64 -5.17 -6.97
N ARG A 41 -11.91 -5.59 -6.94
CA ARG A 41 -12.92 -5.15 -7.91
C ARG A 41 -13.27 -3.66 -7.80
N ALA A 42 -12.82 -2.97 -6.76
CA ALA A 42 -12.97 -1.53 -6.61
C ALA A 42 -11.66 -0.76 -6.87
N LEU A 43 -10.59 -1.45 -7.26
CA LEU A 43 -9.35 -0.81 -7.73
C LEU A 43 -9.49 -0.42 -9.21
N PRO A 44 -8.69 0.56 -9.68
CA PRO A 44 -8.44 0.79 -11.10
C PRO A 44 -8.02 -0.51 -11.82
N GLU A 45 -8.28 -0.59 -13.12
CA GLU A 45 -8.14 -1.83 -13.89
C GLU A 45 -6.71 -2.40 -13.85
N GLU A 46 -5.71 -1.54 -14.03
CA GLU A 46 -4.29 -1.88 -14.02
C GLU A 46 -3.87 -2.39 -12.65
N MET A 47 -4.29 -1.68 -11.59
CA MET A 47 -4.00 -2.05 -10.21
C MET A 47 -4.68 -3.37 -9.83
N ARG A 48 -5.90 -3.61 -10.32
CA ARG A 48 -6.60 -4.87 -10.13
C ARG A 48 -5.89 -6.02 -10.83
N TYR A 49 -5.45 -5.83 -12.08
CA TYR A 49 -4.76 -6.85 -12.85
C TYR A 49 -3.48 -7.32 -12.14
N ILE A 50 -2.62 -6.35 -11.77
CA ILE A 50 -1.36 -6.62 -11.07
C ILE A 50 -1.65 -7.24 -9.70
N GLY A 51 -2.58 -6.69 -8.93
CA GLY A 51 -2.95 -7.22 -7.62
C GLY A 51 -3.50 -8.65 -7.65
N ASP A 52 -4.44 -8.94 -8.57
CA ASP A 52 -5.05 -10.28 -8.70
C ASP A 52 -4.02 -11.34 -9.08
N SER A 53 -3.08 -11.01 -9.99
CA SER A 53 -2.02 -11.93 -10.40
C SER A 53 -1.06 -12.23 -9.24
N TYR A 54 -0.67 -11.20 -8.48
CA TYR A 54 0.21 -11.34 -7.32
C TYR A 54 -0.44 -12.16 -6.19
N VAL A 55 -1.67 -11.83 -5.78
CA VAL A 55 -2.43 -12.58 -4.75
C VAL A 55 -2.53 -14.06 -5.11
N LYS A 56 -2.87 -14.37 -6.37
CA LYS A 56 -2.98 -15.76 -6.84
C LYS A 56 -1.66 -16.51 -6.77
N ALA A 57 -0.56 -15.85 -7.15
CA ALA A 57 0.77 -16.44 -7.12
C ALA A 57 1.21 -16.72 -5.68
N GLU A 58 1.07 -15.76 -4.78
CA GLU A 58 1.48 -15.89 -3.38
C GLU A 58 0.69 -16.96 -2.64
N PHE A 59 -0.64 -16.97 -2.73
CA PHE A 59 -1.45 -18.02 -2.10
C PHE A 59 -1.17 -19.42 -2.67
N ARG A 60 -0.73 -19.51 -3.93
CA ARG A 60 -0.29 -20.78 -4.52
C ARG A 60 1.07 -21.21 -3.97
N ARG A 61 2.04 -20.30 -3.87
CA ARG A 61 3.38 -20.56 -3.32
C ARG A 61 3.32 -20.99 -1.85
N THR A 62 2.44 -20.39 -1.06
CA THR A 62 2.31 -20.68 0.38
C THR A 62 1.39 -21.86 0.69
N ARG A 63 0.76 -22.49 -0.32
CA ARG A 63 -0.21 -23.57 -0.11
C ARG A 63 0.35 -24.79 0.64
N GLY A 64 1.64 -25.09 0.46
CA GLY A 64 2.33 -26.22 1.09
C GLY A 64 3.08 -25.88 2.38
N THR A 65 2.88 -24.69 2.95
CA THR A 65 3.55 -24.30 4.19
C THR A 65 2.82 -24.86 5.41
N ASP A 66 3.49 -25.69 6.20
CA ASP A 66 2.92 -26.31 7.40
C ASP A 66 3.34 -25.63 8.72
N ASN A 67 4.35 -24.74 8.68
CA ASN A 67 4.82 -24.04 9.87
C ASN A 67 3.74 -23.04 10.36
N PRO A 68 3.15 -23.24 11.56
CA PRO A 68 2.04 -22.41 12.04
C PRO A 68 2.42 -20.93 12.23
N ILE A 69 3.68 -20.64 12.57
CA ILE A 69 4.17 -19.26 12.71
C ILE A 69 4.18 -18.57 11.36
N HIS A 70 4.63 -19.26 10.31
CA HIS A 70 4.66 -18.71 8.95
C HIS A 70 3.23 -18.51 8.42
N ILE A 71 2.32 -19.44 8.68
CA ILE A 71 0.91 -19.31 8.31
C ILE A 71 0.28 -18.10 8.99
N ILE A 72 0.50 -17.91 10.30
CA ILE A 72 -0.04 -16.76 11.03
C ILE A 72 0.56 -15.46 10.52
N GLY A 73 1.88 -15.41 10.30
CA GLY A 73 2.55 -14.25 9.73
C GLY A 73 1.96 -13.87 8.37
N PHE A 74 1.82 -14.86 7.48
CA PHE A 74 1.21 -14.68 6.16
C PHE A 74 -0.22 -14.13 6.28
N LEU A 75 -1.11 -14.80 7.02
CA LEU A 75 -2.50 -14.37 7.17
C LEU A 75 -2.63 -12.97 7.80
N SER A 76 -1.75 -12.64 8.76
CA SER A 76 -1.72 -11.32 9.39
C SER A 76 -1.38 -10.22 8.40
N GLN A 77 -0.33 -10.40 7.61
CA GLN A 77 0.09 -9.42 6.60
C GLN A 77 -1.00 -9.22 5.52
N TRP A 78 -1.58 -10.32 5.02
CA TRP A 78 -2.66 -10.24 4.04
C TRP A 78 -3.96 -9.63 4.60
N LYS A 79 -4.22 -9.78 5.90
CA LYS A 79 -5.35 -9.13 6.56
C LYS A 79 -5.14 -7.61 6.66
N VAL A 80 -3.93 -7.17 7.00
CA VAL A 80 -3.57 -5.74 7.00
C VAL A 80 -3.76 -5.15 5.59
N TYR A 81 -3.19 -5.80 4.58
CA TYR A 81 -3.35 -5.36 3.19
C TYR A 81 -4.83 -5.29 2.75
N LEU A 82 -5.65 -6.30 3.10
CA LEU A 82 -7.08 -6.29 2.80
C LEU A 82 -7.80 -5.07 3.41
N ASP A 83 -7.49 -4.73 4.65
CA ASP A 83 -8.10 -3.59 5.34
C ASP A 83 -7.69 -2.27 4.71
N GLU A 84 -6.42 -2.14 4.29
CA GLU A 84 -5.91 -0.97 3.57
C GLU A 84 -6.61 -0.76 2.23
N VAL A 85 -6.71 -1.80 1.41
CA VAL A 85 -7.42 -1.74 0.11
C VAL A 85 -8.88 -1.33 0.31
N ARG A 86 -9.54 -1.85 1.35
CA ARG A 86 -10.93 -1.47 1.68
C ARG A 86 -11.06 -0.03 2.16
N GLY A 87 -10.08 0.46 2.91
CA GLY A 87 -10.02 1.86 3.36
C GLY A 87 -9.86 2.83 2.20
N GLN A 88 -9.04 2.49 1.21
CA GLN A 88 -8.76 3.33 0.05
C GLN A 88 -9.88 3.32 -1.00
N THR A 89 -10.52 2.17 -1.22
CA THR A 89 -11.55 2.00 -2.26
C THR A 89 -12.97 2.38 -1.82
N GLY A 90 -13.13 2.95 -0.62
CA GLY A 90 -14.32 3.71 -0.23
C GLY A 90 -15.64 2.94 -0.08
N ARG A 91 -15.71 1.62 -0.29
CA ARG A 91 -16.97 0.86 -0.09
C ARG A 91 -17.49 0.90 1.35
N ALA A 92 -16.63 1.18 2.33
CA ALA A 92 -17.00 1.24 3.73
C ALA A 92 -17.41 2.65 4.23
N SER A 93 -17.10 3.72 3.50
CA SER A 93 -17.16 5.09 4.07
C SER A 93 -18.41 5.90 3.73
N GLY A 94 -19.27 5.48 2.81
CA GLY A 94 -20.48 6.25 2.40
C GLY A 94 -20.22 7.63 1.80
N LYS A 95 -18.99 8.13 1.85
CA LYS A 95 -18.47 9.31 1.18
C LYS A 95 -17.88 8.85 -0.15
N GLY A 96 -18.23 9.54 -1.23
CA GLY A 96 -17.94 9.16 -2.62
C GLY A 96 -16.55 8.57 -2.84
N ALA A 97 -16.47 7.62 -3.77
CA ALA A 97 -15.24 6.91 -4.11
C ALA A 97 -14.09 7.89 -4.34
N ARG A 98 -13.14 7.95 -3.41
CA ARG A 98 -11.87 8.64 -3.66
C ARG A 98 -11.07 7.78 -4.66
N PRO A 99 -10.42 8.39 -5.66
CA PRO A 99 -9.53 7.66 -6.54
C PRO A 99 -8.43 6.99 -5.70
N PHE A 100 -8.10 5.74 -6.05
CA PHE A 100 -7.04 5.00 -5.39
C PHE A 100 -5.71 5.75 -5.57
N SER A 101 -5.06 6.11 -4.47
CA SER A 101 -3.81 6.89 -4.46
C SER A 101 -2.63 6.17 -3.81
N GLY A 102 -2.82 4.92 -3.36
CA GLY A 102 -1.81 4.19 -2.58
C GLY A 102 -1.45 4.85 -1.24
N ARG A 103 -0.26 4.52 -0.73
CA ARG A 103 0.30 5.06 0.52
C ARG A 103 1.77 5.44 0.29
N PRO A 104 2.27 6.53 0.89
CA PRO A 104 3.72 6.76 0.93
C PRO A 104 4.45 5.59 1.61
N LEU A 105 5.65 5.30 1.13
CA LEU A 105 6.52 4.27 1.71
C LEU A 105 6.89 4.66 3.14
N ASN A 106 6.86 3.70 4.07
CA ASN A 106 7.32 3.93 5.44
C ASN A 106 8.85 4.01 5.46
N THR A 107 9.40 5.06 6.07
CA THR A 107 10.84 5.25 6.27
C THR A 107 11.51 4.04 6.93
N GLU A 108 10.87 3.42 7.93
CA GLU A 108 11.42 2.22 8.60
C GLU A 108 11.52 1.00 7.67
N PHE A 109 10.70 0.95 6.62
CA PHE A 109 10.79 -0.10 5.61
C PHE A 109 11.90 0.20 4.62
N PHE A 110 12.08 1.48 4.27
CA PHE A 110 13.17 1.92 3.39
C PHE A 110 14.54 1.58 3.97
N GLU A 111 14.75 1.78 5.28
CA GLU A 111 15.99 1.45 5.98
C GLU A 111 16.31 -0.06 6.00
N LYS A 112 15.33 -0.93 5.73
CA LYS A 112 15.50 -2.38 5.68
C LYS A 112 15.82 -2.91 4.28
N LEU A 113 15.78 -2.05 3.27
CA LEU A 113 16.15 -2.43 1.91
C LEU A 113 17.66 -2.62 1.83
N SER A 114 18.09 -3.62 1.03
CA SER A 114 19.49 -3.69 0.61
C SER A 114 19.86 -2.51 -0.29
N ASP A 115 21.14 -2.19 -0.37
CA ASP A 115 21.64 -1.11 -1.24
C ASP A 115 21.21 -1.28 -2.70
N GLU A 116 21.21 -2.53 -3.20
CA GLU A 116 20.74 -2.85 -4.54
C GLU A 116 19.25 -2.57 -4.71
N GLN A 117 18.41 -2.98 -3.76
CA GLN A 117 16.97 -2.74 -3.79
C GLN A 117 16.63 -1.25 -3.68
N ALA A 118 17.37 -0.50 -2.87
CA ALA A 118 17.23 0.94 -2.77
C ALA A 118 17.61 1.63 -4.09
N GLY A 119 18.69 1.17 -4.74
CA GLY A 119 19.10 1.61 -6.08
C GLY A 119 18.02 1.36 -7.13
N GLN A 120 17.49 0.14 -7.21
CA GLN A 120 16.40 -0.22 -8.14
C GLN A 120 15.14 0.63 -7.93
N MET A 121 14.79 0.91 -6.67
CA MET A 121 13.66 1.78 -6.34
C MET A 121 13.90 3.21 -6.80
N TYR A 122 15.12 3.72 -6.64
CA TYR A 122 15.52 5.05 -7.08
C TYR A 122 15.47 5.18 -8.61
N GLU A 123 15.98 4.18 -9.33
CA GLU A 123 15.88 4.12 -10.79
C GLU A 123 14.41 4.10 -11.25
N LEU A 124 13.57 3.28 -10.62
CA LEU A 124 12.14 3.23 -10.91
C LEU A 124 11.44 4.56 -10.65
N MET A 125 11.77 5.24 -9.55
CA MET A 125 11.21 6.55 -9.21
C MET A 125 11.52 7.58 -10.31
N HIS A 126 12.75 7.61 -10.81
CA HIS A 126 13.16 8.52 -11.87
C HIS A 126 12.53 8.17 -13.21
N ALA A 127 12.52 6.89 -13.59
CA ALA A 127 11.92 6.42 -14.83
C ALA A 127 10.42 6.71 -14.93
N THR A 128 9.74 6.82 -13.79
CA THR A 128 8.28 7.05 -13.72
C THR A 128 7.89 8.49 -13.38
N ARG A 129 8.85 9.40 -13.20
CA ARG A 129 8.61 10.77 -12.69
C ARG A 129 7.67 11.60 -13.55
N ASP A 130 7.74 11.41 -14.87
CA ASP A 130 6.99 12.23 -15.83
C ASP A 130 5.72 11.54 -16.33
N ILE A 131 5.52 10.25 -16.00
CA ILE A 131 4.36 9.46 -16.41
C ILE A 131 3.07 9.96 -15.74
N TRP A 132 3.19 10.47 -14.51
CA TRP A 132 2.04 10.82 -13.67
C TRP A 132 1.71 12.32 -13.66
N LYS A 133 2.50 13.15 -14.35
CA LYS A 133 2.26 14.59 -14.41
C LYS A 133 1.18 14.90 -15.42
N THR A 134 0.30 15.84 -15.09
CA THR A 134 -0.66 16.36 -16.08
C THR A 134 0.08 17.17 -17.15
N PRO A 135 -0.50 17.35 -18.35
CA PRO A 135 0.08 18.23 -19.38
C PRO A 135 0.44 19.62 -18.82
N ASP A 136 -0.46 20.21 -18.02
CA ASP A 136 -0.26 21.51 -17.38
C ASP A 136 0.96 21.53 -16.43
N GLU A 137 1.18 20.45 -15.67
CA GLU A 137 2.32 20.31 -14.76
C GLU A 137 3.65 20.12 -15.51
N LEU A 138 3.62 19.46 -16.67
CA LEU A 138 4.77 19.31 -17.55
C LEU A 138 5.15 20.65 -18.19
N GLU A 139 4.16 21.39 -18.69
CA GLU A 139 4.35 22.73 -19.26
C GLU A 139 4.92 23.69 -18.21
N ALA A 140 4.35 23.72 -17.00
CA ALA A 140 4.86 24.55 -15.92
C ALA A 140 6.31 24.21 -15.54
N GLN A 141 6.70 22.94 -15.63
CA GLN A 141 8.05 22.52 -15.31
C GLN A 141 9.05 22.79 -16.45
N ALA A 142 8.61 22.71 -17.70
CA ALA A 142 9.40 23.12 -18.86
C ALA A 142 9.69 24.63 -18.84
N VAL A 143 8.68 25.46 -18.53
CA VAL A 143 8.85 26.91 -18.37
C VAL A 143 9.86 27.24 -17.25
N GLN A 144 9.78 26.55 -16.11
CA GLN A 144 10.75 26.73 -15.01
C GLN A 144 12.18 26.31 -15.38
N GLN A 145 12.33 25.29 -16.23
CA GLN A 145 13.64 24.87 -16.73
C GLN A 145 14.22 25.87 -17.74
N GLU A 146 13.40 26.41 -18.64
CA GLU A 146 13.81 27.44 -19.60
C GLU A 146 14.21 28.76 -18.92
N GLU A 147 13.46 29.19 -17.91
CA GLU A 147 13.79 30.38 -17.11
C GLU A 147 15.07 30.19 -16.28
N GLY A 148 15.30 28.98 -15.75
CA GLY A 148 16.53 28.63 -15.04
C GLY A 148 17.78 28.74 -15.94
N VAL A 149 17.71 28.18 -17.15
CA VAL A 149 18.79 28.22 -18.15
C VAL A 149 19.06 29.65 -18.63
N ALA A 150 18.02 30.43 -18.92
CA ALA A 150 18.15 31.82 -19.35
C ALA A 150 18.78 32.72 -18.27
N THR A 151 18.61 32.38 -16.99
CA THR A 151 19.19 33.12 -15.86
C THR A 151 20.65 32.72 -15.60
N GLU A 152 21.02 31.46 -15.87
CA GLU A 152 22.39 30.97 -15.83
C GLU A 152 23.26 31.56 -16.93
N ASP A 153 22.77 31.59 -18.18
CA ASP A 153 23.47 32.19 -19.33
C ASP A 153 23.73 33.70 -19.14
N ARG A 154 22.84 34.39 -18.41
CA ARG A 154 23.01 35.81 -18.07
C ARG A 154 24.09 36.05 -17.01
N LYS A 155 24.43 35.02 -16.23
CA LYS A 155 25.41 35.07 -15.14
C LYS A 155 26.81 34.65 -15.60
N THR A 156 26.90 33.80 -16.62
CA THR A 156 28.16 33.36 -17.27
C THR A 156 28.64 34.30 -18.37
N GLY A 157 27.76 35.14 -18.94
CA GLY A 157 28.11 36.14 -19.97
C GLY A 157 28.74 37.45 -19.45
N LYS A 158 29.30 37.48 -18.24
CA LYS A 158 30.09 38.61 -17.71
C LYS A 158 31.51 38.13 -17.35
N GLU A 159 32.32 37.92 -18.38
CA GLU A 159 33.78 38.11 -18.34
C GLU A 159 34.18 39.03 -19.50
#